data_AF-A0A9E5YGL4-F1
#
_entry.id   AF-A0A9E5YGL4-F1
#
_cell.length_a   1.000
_cell.length_b   1.000
_cell.length_c   1.000
_cell.angle_alpha   90.00
_cell.angle_beta   90.00
_cell.angle_gamma   90.00
#
_symmetry.space_group_name_H-M   'P 1'
#
loop_
_entity.id
_entity.type
_entity.pdbx_description
1 polymer ?
#
loop_
_entity_poly.entity_id
_entity_poly.type
_entity_poly.pdbx_seq_one_letter_code
_entity_poly.pdbx_strand_id
1 'polypeptide(L)'
;MAKKIFLCAVLLALFLGGVTYAFEGFDVYTDRWAPNNHYIPSGWMGDYGDLKFNDGCKENPYSGKTCIKIDYTAEVTQGAGWAGIYWQNPANNWGARDGGFDLTGAAVLTFWARGDKGGEVITEFKMGGINGEYGDSDSIGMGPIVLTTEWKKYSIDLTGVDVSYVSGGFCWSASKLDNPEGVTFYLDDIRYE
;
A
#
# COMPACT_ATOMS: atom_id res chain seq x y z
N MET A 1 73.72 -14.93 -28.22
CA MET A 1 72.40 -15.03 -28.87
C MET A 1 71.45 -15.71 -27.88
N ALA A 2 70.64 -14.95 -27.14
CA ALA A 2 69.53 -15.47 -26.32
C ALA A 2 68.60 -14.29 -25.95
N LYS A 3 67.45 -14.19 -26.62
CA LYS A 3 66.37 -13.24 -26.33
C LYS A 3 65.63 -13.71 -25.07
N LYS A 4 65.55 -12.90 -24.02
CA LYS A 4 64.60 -13.08 -22.93
C LYS A 4 63.31 -12.33 -23.28
N ILE A 5 62.22 -13.09 -23.41
CA ILE A 5 60.87 -12.62 -23.71
C ILE A 5 60.29 -12.01 -22.43
N PHE A 6 59.84 -10.76 -22.50
CA PHE A 6 59.03 -10.13 -21.46
C PHE A 6 57.58 -10.60 -21.63
N LEU A 7 57.03 -11.27 -20.63
CA LEU A 7 55.62 -11.66 -20.58
C LEU A 7 54.86 -10.53 -19.85
N CYS A 8 54.16 -9.68 -20.60
CA CYS A 8 53.18 -8.76 -20.02
C CYS A 8 51.92 -9.55 -19.66
N ALA A 9 51.65 -9.72 -18.37
CA ALA A 9 50.36 -10.22 -17.90
C ALA A 9 49.33 -9.09 -17.96
N VAL A 10 48.38 -9.18 -18.90
CA VAL A 10 47.20 -8.33 -18.92
C VAL A 10 46.16 -8.97 -18.01
N LEU A 11 45.94 -8.37 -16.84
CA LEU A 11 44.82 -8.70 -15.96
C LEU A 11 43.55 -8.07 -16.55
N LEU A 12 42.71 -8.91 -17.16
CA LEU A 12 41.38 -8.52 -17.60
C LEU A 12 40.43 -8.61 -16.39
N ALA A 13 40.11 -7.48 -15.77
CA ALA A 13 39.08 -7.41 -14.76
C ALA A 13 37.69 -7.54 -15.44
N LEU A 14 37.07 -8.71 -15.32
CA LEU A 14 35.68 -8.92 -15.69
C LEU A 14 34.79 -8.26 -14.63
N PHE A 15 34.37 -7.01 -14.90
CA PHE A 15 33.24 -6.43 -14.19
C PHE A 15 31.96 -7.12 -14.64
N LEU A 16 31.50 -8.10 -13.86
CA LEU A 16 30.13 -8.58 -13.93
C LEU A 16 29.24 -7.47 -13.36
N GLY A 17 28.92 -6.47 -14.19
CA GLY A 17 27.85 -5.54 -13.90
C GLY A 17 26.55 -6.34 -13.83
N GLY A 18 26.09 -6.64 -12.62
CA GLY A 18 24.78 -7.23 -12.40
C GLY A 18 23.73 -6.31 -13.01
N VAL A 19 22.90 -6.86 -13.89
CA VAL A 19 21.73 -6.14 -14.39
C VAL A 19 20.78 -6.01 -13.20
N THR A 20 20.71 -4.82 -12.61
CA THR A 20 19.64 -4.50 -11.67
C THR A 20 18.38 -4.32 -12.51
N TYR A 21 17.48 -5.29 -12.48
CA TYR A 21 16.13 -5.07 -12.98
C TYR A 21 15.48 -4.03 -12.08
N ALA A 22 15.10 -2.88 -12.65
CA ALA A 22 14.26 -1.93 -11.93
C ALA A 22 12.94 -2.63 -11.60
N PHE A 23 12.45 -2.45 -10.37
CA PHE A 23 11.16 -2.96 -9.97
C PHE A 23 10.09 -2.43 -10.93
N GLU A 24 9.30 -3.34 -11.50
CA GLU A 24 8.14 -2.96 -12.30
C GLU A 24 7.01 -2.62 -11.32
N GLY A 25 6.47 -1.40 -11.43
CA GLY A 25 5.48 -0.91 -10.48
C GLY A 25 4.30 -1.87 -10.29
N PHE A 26 3.80 -1.97 -9.06
CA PHE A 26 2.77 -2.93 -8.67
C PHE A 26 1.56 -2.20 -8.08
N ASP A 27 0.45 -2.22 -8.81
CA ASP A 27 -0.75 -1.44 -8.48
C ASP A 27 -1.66 -2.18 -7.51
N VAL A 28 -2.05 -1.54 -6.41
CA VAL A 28 -3.16 -1.96 -5.54
C VAL A 28 -4.48 -1.38 -6.06
N TYR A 29 -4.47 -0.11 -6.46
CA TYR A 29 -5.61 0.56 -7.08
C TYR A 29 -5.13 1.69 -8.00
N THR A 30 -5.71 1.77 -9.20
CA THR A 30 -5.56 2.92 -10.11
C THR A 30 -6.91 3.44 -10.60
N ASP A 31 -7.76 2.56 -11.11
CA ASP A 31 -9.11 2.85 -11.54
C ASP A 31 -10.00 1.64 -11.24
N ARG A 32 -11.31 1.86 -11.08
CA ARG A 32 -12.27 0.76 -11.02
C ARG A 32 -12.16 -0.09 -12.28
N TRP A 33 -11.98 -1.39 -12.10
CA TRP A 33 -11.78 -2.40 -13.17
C TRP A 33 -10.47 -2.30 -13.94
N ALA A 34 -9.49 -1.52 -13.47
CA ALA A 34 -8.16 -1.58 -14.06
C ALA A 34 -7.65 -3.04 -13.94
N PRO A 35 -7.22 -3.66 -15.06
CA PRO A 35 -6.91 -5.08 -15.11
C PRO A 35 -5.67 -5.45 -14.28
N ASN A 36 -4.90 -4.45 -13.88
CA ASN A 36 -3.68 -4.55 -13.10
C ASN A 36 -3.87 -4.15 -11.62
N ASN A 37 -5.09 -3.90 -11.15
CA ASN A 37 -5.31 -3.77 -9.71
C ASN A 37 -5.09 -5.13 -9.05
N HIS A 38 -4.19 -5.16 -8.07
CA HIS A 38 -3.93 -6.31 -7.22
C HIS A 38 -4.60 -6.11 -5.86
N TYR A 39 -4.81 -7.23 -5.14
CA TYR A 39 -5.53 -7.28 -3.87
C TYR A 39 -7.03 -6.95 -3.94
N ILE A 40 -7.75 -7.28 -2.87
CA ILE A 40 -9.21 -7.13 -2.78
C ILE A 40 -9.55 -6.45 -1.43
N PRO A 41 -10.29 -5.32 -1.42
CA PRO A 41 -10.69 -4.59 -0.20
C PRO A 41 -11.71 -5.38 0.61
N SER A 42 -11.23 -6.41 1.31
CA SER A 42 -12.06 -7.46 1.92
C SER A 42 -11.75 -7.65 3.41
N GLY A 43 -10.66 -7.08 3.92
CA GLY A 43 -10.33 -7.15 5.34
C GLY A 43 -11.00 -6.02 6.11
N TRP A 44 -12.32 -6.07 6.25
CA TRP A 44 -13.11 -5.05 6.95
C TRP A 44 -12.94 -5.25 8.47
N MET A 45 -12.62 -4.18 9.20
CA MET A 45 -12.25 -4.23 10.61
C MET A 45 -13.01 -3.19 11.45
N GLY A 46 -13.05 -3.46 12.76
CA GLY A 46 -13.63 -2.54 13.74
C GLY A 46 -15.13 -2.37 13.55
N ASP A 47 -15.59 -1.13 13.57
CA ASP A 47 -16.98 -0.75 13.31
C ASP A 47 -17.30 -0.83 11.80
N TYR A 48 -17.08 -1.98 11.18
CA TYR A 48 -17.27 -2.18 9.74
C TYR A 48 -18.71 -1.95 9.25
N GLY A 49 -19.70 -2.04 10.14
CA GLY A 49 -21.11 -1.73 9.84
C GLY A 49 -21.35 -0.25 9.57
N ASP A 50 -20.41 0.61 10.00
CA ASP A 50 -20.44 2.06 9.81
C ASP A 50 -19.71 2.48 8.51
N LEU A 51 -19.12 1.52 7.78
CA LEU A 51 -18.34 1.77 6.58
C LEU A 51 -19.19 1.71 5.32
N LYS A 52 -18.97 2.69 4.43
CA LYS A 52 -19.34 2.61 3.01
C LYS A 52 -18.07 2.74 2.17
N PHE A 53 -17.97 1.86 1.19
CA PHE A 53 -16.83 1.80 0.28
C PHE A 53 -17.32 1.89 -1.17
N ASN A 54 -16.74 2.81 -1.94
CA ASN A 54 -17.02 2.98 -3.36
C ASN A 54 -15.72 3.22 -4.13
N ASP A 55 -15.18 2.17 -4.76
CA ASP A 55 -13.99 2.21 -5.62
C ASP A 55 -14.25 2.77 -7.03
N GLY A 56 -15.51 3.11 -7.35
CA GLY A 56 -15.93 3.68 -8.63
C GLY A 56 -16.36 5.13 -8.52
N CYS A 57 -15.89 5.86 -7.51
CA CYS A 57 -16.31 7.23 -7.29
C CYS A 57 -15.73 8.14 -8.38
N LYS A 58 -16.58 8.95 -9.02
CA LYS A 58 -16.18 9.87 -10.10
C LYS A 58 -16.00 11.31 -9.61
N GLU A 59 -16.07 11.53 -8.30
CA GLU A 59 -16.00 12.84 -7.69
C GLU A 59 -14.53 13.26 -7.58
N ASN A 60 -14.08 14.06 -8.55
CA ASN A 60 -12.74 14.65 -8.57
C ASN A 60 -11.62 13.61 -8.30
N PRO A 61 -11.49 12.56 -9.15
CA PRO A 61 -10.40 11.62 -9.01
C PRO A 61 -9.06 12.33 -9.26
N TYR A 62 -7.98 11.87 -8.64
CA TYR A 62 -6.66 12.46 -8.84
C TYR A 62 -6.16 12.17 -10.25
N SER A 63 -6.29 10.92 -10.69
CA SER A 63 -5.99 10.50 -12.06
C SER A 63 -7.11 9.62 -12.61
N GLY A 64 -6.99 9.19 -13.87
CA GLY A 64 -7.96 8.24 -14.43
C GLY A 64 -9.40 8.74 -14.49
N LYS A 65 -10.35 7.84 -14.24
CA LYS A 65 -11.81 8.09 -14.31
C LYS A 65 -12.51 7.94 -12.98
N THR A 66 -11.90 7.25 -12.03
CA THR A 66 -12.48 6.87 -10.75
C THR A 66 -11.43 6.93 -9.66
N CYS A 67 -11.88 7.22 -8.44
CA CYS A 67 -11.11 7.11 -7.22
C CYS A 67 -11.92 6.28 -6.21
N ILE A 68 -11.27 5.90 -5.11
CA ILE A 68 -11.93 5.31 -3.96
C ILE A 68 -12.53 6.42 -3.10
N LYS A 69 -13.80 6.29 -2.73
CA LYS A 69 -14.45 7.05 -1.65
C LYS A 69 -14.77 6.11 -0.50
N ILE A 70 -14.42 6.55 0.70
CA ILE A 70 -14.71 5.85 1.95
C ILE A 70 -15.48 6.80 2.86
N ASP A 71 -16.58 6.31 3.42
CA ASP A 71 -17.34 6.98 4.47
C ASP A 71 -17.35 6.08 5.72
N TYR A 72 -16.97 6.62 6.88
CA TYR A 72 -17.12 5.98 8.19
C TYR A 72 -18.01 6.87 9.06
N THR A 73 -19.18 6.38 9.49
CA THR A 73 -20.16 7.19 10.25
C THR A 73 -19.81 7.35 11.73
N ALA A 74 -18.90 6.53 12.27
CA ALA A 74 -18.52 6.51 13.68
C ALA A 74 -19.72 6.36 14.64
N GLU A 75 -20.73 5.60 14.24
CA GLU A 75 -21.91 5.27 15.06
C GLU A 75 -21.59 4.20 16.12
N VAL A 76 -20.46 3.51 15.97
CA VAL A 76 -19.93 2.49 16.88
C VAL A 76 -20.83 1.25 16.89
N THR A 77 -21.31 0.83 15.71
CA THR A 77 -22.28 -0.28 15.62
C THR A 77 -21.72 -1.64 16.07
N GLN A 78 -20.39 -1.82 16.11
CA GLN A 78 -19.74 -3.02 16.65
C GLN A 78 -19.05 -2.79 18.00
N GLY A 79 -19.06 -1.57 18.56
CA GLY A 79 -18.46 -1.29 19.86
C GLY A 79 -16.98 -0.95 19.84
N ALA A 80 -16.34 -0.83 18.67
CA ALA A 80 -14.88 -0.70 18.55
C ALA A 80 -14.38 0.74 18.75
N GLY A 81 -15.11 1.74 18.26
CA GLY A 81 -14.70 3.14 18.24
C GLY A 81 -13.67 3.48 17.16
N TRP A 82 -13.45 2.58 16.22
CA TRP A 82 -12.57 2.74 15.06
C TRP A 82 -13.01 1.78 13.95
N ALA A 83 -12.62 2.07 12.71
CA ALA A 83 -12.86 1.18 11.58
C ALA A 83 -11.71 1.26 10.57
N GLY A 84 -11.61 0.25 9.71
CA GLY A 84 -10.57 0.18 8.68
C GLY A 84 -10.83 -0.93 7.67
N ILE A 85 -10.07 -0.90 6.57
CA ILE A 85 -10.14 -1.91 5.51
C ILE A 85 -8.73 -2.28 5.08
N TYR A 86 -8.44 -3.59 5.04
CA TYR A 86 -7.30 -4.15 4.31
C TYR A 86 -7.68 -4.55 2.89
N TRP A 87 -6.76 -4.27 1.98
CA TRP A 87 -6.65 -4.89 0.66
C TRP A 87 -5.85 -6.18 0.82
N GLN A 88 -6.53 -7.31 0.62
CA GLN A 88 -6.00 -8.63 0.93
C GLN A 88 -5.85 -9.51 -0.32
N ASN A 89 -4.86 -10.42 -0.27
CA ASN A 89 -4.71 -11.49 -1.24
C ASN A 89 -4.56 -12.85 -0.53
N PRO A 90 -5.40 -13.84 -0.87
CA PRO A 90 -6.70 -13.69 -1.54
C PRO A 90 -7.70 -12.87 -0.68
N ALA A 91 -8.91 -12.65 -1.17
CA ALA A 91 -9.94 -11.96 -0.40
C ALA A 91 -10.21 -12.64 0.95
N ASN A 92 -10.43 -11.84 2.00
CA ASN A 92 -10.68 -12.27 3.38
C ASN A 92 -9.54 -13.11 3.98
N ASN A 93 -8.30 -12.91 3.52
CA ASN A 93 -7.15 -13.65 4.03
C ASN A 93 -6.53 -12.99 5.27
N TRP A 94 -6.82 -13.54 6.45
CA TRP A 94 -6.20 -13.14 7.72
C TRP A 94 -5.03 -14.06 8.09
N GLY A 95 -4.17 -14.39 7.11
CA GLY A 95 -2.94 -15.17 7.28
C GLY A 95 -3.13 -16.68 7.39
N ALA A 96 -4.33 -17.19 7.12
CA ALA A 96 -4.64 -18.63 7.17
C ALA A 96 -4.47 -19.33 5.81
N ARG A 97 -4.26 -18.57 4.73
CA ARG A 97 -4.19 -19.10 3.37
C ARG A 97 -2.97 -18.55 2.65
N ASP A 98 -2.34 -19.42 1.88
CA ASP A 98 -1.34 -19.02 0.89
C ASP A 98 -1.95 -18.06 -0.15
N GLY A 99 -1.11 -17.17 -0.63
CA GLY A 99 -1.45 -16.01 -1.42
C GLY A 99 -0.24 -15.09 -1.41
N GLY A 100 -0.47 -13.85 -1.02
CA GLY A 100 0.60 -12.87 -0.95
C GLY A 100 1.25 -12.59 -2.31
N PHE A 101 2.07 -11.55 -2.34
CA PHE A 101 2.91 -11.25 -3.48
C PHE A 101 4.33 -11.02 -3.00
N ASP A 102 5.30 -11.45 -3.81
CA ASP A 102 6.69 -11.06 -3.65
C ASP A 102 6.88 -9.70 -4.32
N LEU A 103 7.09 -8.67 -3.50
CA LEU A 103 7.30 -7.30 -3.93
C LEU A 103 8.78 -6.90 -3.78
N THR A 104 9.69 -7.86 -3.70
CA THR A 104 11.13 -7.61 -3.60
C THR A 104 11.59 -6.71 -4.73
N GLY A 105 12.21 -5.58 -4.35
CA GLY A 105 12.66 -4.54 -5.27
C GLY A 105 11.85 -3.25 -5.16
N ALA A 106 10.63 -3.30 -4.62
CA ALA A 106 9.87 -2.09 -4.28
C ALA A 106 10.63 -1.29 -3.21
N ALA A 107 10.84 -0.01 -3.47
CA ALA A 107 11.50 0.92 -2.56
C ALA A 107 10.49 1.82 -1.84
N VAL A 108 9.29 2.00 -2.38
CA VAL A 108 8.28 2.89 -1.81
C VAL A 108 6.87 2.39 -2.09
N LEU A 109 5.97 2.56 -1.12
CA LEU A 109 4.54 2.49 -1.32
C LEU A 109 3.99 3.91 -1.39
N THR A 110 3.34 4.26 -2.50
CA THR A 110 2.75 5.58 -2.71
C THR A 110 1.25 5.51 -2.91
N PHE A 111 0.58 6.58 -2.53
CA PHE A 111 -0.86 6.76 -2.69
C PHE A 111 -1.22 8.22 -2.64
N TRP A 112 -2.34 8.59 -3.27
CA TRP A 112 -2.93 9.91 -3.15
C TRP A 112 -4.09 9.87 -2.17
N ALA A 113 -4.18 10.88 -1.31
CA ALA A 113 -5.31 11.03 -0.41
C ALA A 113 -5.78 12.49 -0.32
N ARG A 114 -7.09 12.66 -0.15
CA ARG A 114 -7.72 13.92 0.23
C ARG A 114 -8.91 13.68 1.15
N GLY A 115 -9.22 14.66 1.99
CA GLY A 115 -10.44 14.74 2.76
C GLY A 115 -11.61 15.28 1.93
N ASP A 116 -12.82 15.17 2.47
CA ASP A 116 -14.03 15.76 1.88
C ASP A 116 -14.17 17.24 2.24
N LYS A 117 -13.90 17.58 3.50
CA LYS A 117 -14.03 18.91 4.11
C LYS A 117 -12.67 19.50 4.54
N GLY A 118 -11.65 18.65 4.66
CA GLY A 118 -10.37 19.01 5.27
C GLY A 118 -10.44 18.94 6.79
N GLY A 119 -9.35 18.49 7.42
CA GLY A 119 -9.27 18.27 8.87
C GLY A 119 -9.62 16.84 9.30
N GLU A 120 -10.07 15.98 8.38
CA GLU A 120 -10.23 14.55 8.61
C GLU A 120 -8.91 13.93 9.09
N VAL A 121 -8.97 13.05 10.08
CA VAL A 121 -7.78 12.40 10.64
C VAL A 121 -7.81 10.91 10.33
N ILE A 122 -6.85 10.45 9.54
CA ILE A 122 -6.61 9.02 9.34
C ILE A 122 -5.59 8.58 10.38
N THR A 123 -5.94 7.60 11.20
CA THR A 123 -5.09 7.10 12.29
C THR A 123 -3.84 6.45 11.73
N GLU A 124 -3.98 5.64 10.68
CA GLU A 124 -2.85 4.97 10.04
C GLU A 124 -3.18 4.61 8.59
N PHE A 125 -2.20 4.76 7.71
CA PHE A 125 -2.08 4.01 6.45
C PHE A 125 -0.88 3.07 6.56
N LYS A 126 -1.00 1.84 6.09
CA LYS A 126 0.12 0.90 6.15
C LYS A 126 0.06 -0.21 5.10
N MET A 127 1.17 -0.95 5.00
CA MET A 127 1.21 -2.27 4.38
C MET A 127 1.60 -3.34 5.40
N GLY A 128 1.24 -4.58 5.08
CA GLY A 128 1.63 -5.75 5.84
C GLY A 128 0.97 -5.85 7.23
N GLY A 129 1.48 -6.76 8.05
CA GLY A 129 1.08 -6.96 9.44
C GLY A 129 -0.12 -7.87 9.66
N ILE A 130 -0.59 -8.56 8.63
CA ILE A 130 -1.45 -9.74 8.77
C ILE A 130 -0.59 -10.88 9.31
N ASN A 131 -0.99 -11.46 10.43
CA ASN A 131 -0.28 -12.57 11.06
C ASN A 131 -0.95 -13.91 10.76
N GLY A 132 -0.21 -15.02 10.85
CA GLY A 132 -0.74 -16.37 10.65
C GLY A 132 0.31 -17.32 10.10
N GLU A 133 -0.11 -18.50 9.66
CA GLU A 133 0.77 -19.46 8.97
C GLU A 133 1.32 -18.88 7.66
N TYR A 134 0.48 -18.11 6.96
CA TYR A 134 0.79 -17.37 5.73
C TYR A 134 0.68 -15.86 5.99
N GLY A 135 1.28 -15.41 7.10
CA GLY A 135 1.33 -13.99 7.46
C GLY A 135 2.32 -13.20 6.60
N ASP A 136 2.20 -11.87 6.66
CA ASP A 136 3.11 -10.95 5.98
C ASP A 136 4.52 -11.06 6.55
N SER A 137 5.53 -10.91 5.69
CA SER A 137 6.94 -10.95 6.07
C SER A 137 7.34 -9.78 6.97
N ASP A 138 6.72 -8.61 6.77
CA ASP A 138 6.94 -7.41 7.58
C ASP A 138 5.71 -6.49 7.55
N SER A 139 5.79 -5.35 8.23
CA SER A 139 4.78 -4.30 8.17
C SER A 139 5.38 -2.93 8.41
N ILE A 140 4.92 -1.92 7.68
CA ILE A 140 5.29 -0.53 7.91
C ILE A 140 4.13 0.40 7.56
N GLY A 141 3.99 1.48 8.33
CA GLY A 141 2.89 2.42 8.20
C GLY A 141 3.28 3.86 8.50
N MET A 142 2.34 4.76 8.26
CA MET A 142 2.40 6.17 8.61
C MET A 142 1.09 6.64 9.22
N GLY A 143 1.18 7.52 10.20
CA GLY A 143 0.03 8.13 10.83
C GLY A 143 0.35 8.73 12.20
N PRO A 144 -0.57 9.53 12.77
CA PRO A 144 -1.81 9.98 12.15
C PRO A 144 -1.57 11.03 11.04
N ILE A 145 -2.50 11.12 10.08
CA ILE A 145 -2.47 12.10 8.98
C ILE A 145 -3.73 12.96 9.03
N VAL A 146 -3.54 14.28 9.04
CA VAL A 146 -4.64 15.24 8.86
C VAL A 146 -4.76 15.57 7.37
N LEU A 147 -5.87 15.19 6.77
CA LEU A 147 -6.11 15.39 5.34
C LEU A 147 -6.54 16.82 5.04
N THR A 148 -6.24 17.24 3.81
CA THR A 148 -6.74 18.48 3.21
C THR A 148 -7.74 18.16 2.11
N THR A 149 -8.51 19.16 1.67
CA THR A 149 -9.40 19.02 0.50
C THR A 149 -8.64 18.79 -0.81
N GLU A 150 -7.37 19.23 -0.88
CA GLU A 150 -6.50 19.00 -2.03
C GLU A 150 -5.85 17.61 -1.98
N TRP A 151 -5.77 16.97 -3.15
CA TRP A 151 -5.01 15.74 -3.35
C TRP A 151 -3.54 15.95 -3.00
N LYS A 152 -3.01 15.05 -2.16
CA LYS A 152 -1.60 15.00 -1.81
C LYS A 152 -1.06 13.58 -1.99
N LYS A 153 0.14 13.47 -2.56
CA LYS A 153 0.88 12.21 -2.62
C LYS A 153 1.51 11.95 -1.26
N TYR A 154 1.33 10.75 -0.75
CA TYR A 154 2.00 10.21 0.42
C TYR A 154 2.92 9.07 -0.02
N SER A 155 3.96 8.83 0.76
CA SER A 155 5.00 7.86 0.44
C SER A 155 5.51 7.21 1.72
N ILE A 156 5.43 5.88 1.79
CA ILE A 156 5.99 5.07 2.86
C ILE A 156 7.27 4.44 2.30
N ASP A 157 8.41 4.78 2.89
CA ASP A 157 9.72 4.24 2.51
C ASP A 157 9.79 2.76 2.92
N LEU A 158 10.07 1.89 1.95
CA LEU A 158 10.19 0.44 2.14
C LEU A 158 11.65 -0.02 2.23
N THR A 159 12.61 0.90 2.26
CA THR A 159 14.03 0.57 2.34
C THR A 159 14.32 -0.26 3.60
N GLY A 160 14.72 -1.51 3.40
CA GLY A 160 15.06 -2.44 4.47
C GLY A 160 13.86 -3.16 5.10
N VAL A 161 12.65 -2.95 4.57
CA VAL A 161 11.44 -3.70 4.93
C VAL A 161 11.44 -5.02 4.16
N ASP A 162 11.14 -6.13 4.83
CA ASP A 162 11.00 -7.42 4.14
C ASP A 162 9.64 -7.51 3.45
N VAL A 163 9.63 -7.31 2.13
CA VAL A 163 8.44 -7.37 1.28
C VAL A 163 8.40 -8.61 0.39
N SER A 164 9.09 -9.68 0.79
CA SER A 164 9.14 -10.95 0.04
C SER A 164 7.83 -11.73 0.08
N TYR A 165 6.93 -11.43 1.02
CA TYR A 165 5.60 -12.01 1.08
C TYR A 165 4.58 -11.02 1.69
N VAL A 166 3.75 -10.40 0.85
CA VAL A 166 2.76 -9.39 1.27
C VAL A 166 1.36 -9.82 0.86
N SER A 167 0.58 -10.35 1.81
CA SER A 167 -0.85 -10.66 1.72
C SER A 167 -1.75 -9.47 2.05
N GLY A 168 -1.32 -8.57 2.94
CA GLY A 168 -1.98 -7.30 3.26
C GLY A 168 -1.37 -6.12 2.49
N GLY A 169 -1.79 -5.90 1.25
CA GLY A 169 -1.15 -4.95 0.34
C GLY A 169 -1.37 -3.47 0.66
N PHE A 170 -2.45 -3.11 1.33
CA PHE A 170 -2.71 -1.74 1.79
C PHE A 170 -3.76 -1.78 2.90
N CYS A 171 -3.65 -0.86 3.85
CA CYS A 171 -4.58 -0.73 4.95
C CYS A 171 -4.75 0.74 5.31
N TRP A 172 -5.95 1.10 5.73
CA TRP A 172 -6.18 2.33 6.47
C TRP A 172 -7.00 2.04 7.73
N SER A 173 -6.88 2.90 8.73
CA SER A 173 -7.80 2.95 9.87
C SER A 173 -8.08 4.39 10.31
N ALA A 174 -9.26 4.64 10.85
CA ALA A 174 -9.62 5.89 11.49
C ALA A 174 -10.41 5.64 12.78
N SER A 175 -10.27 6.54 13.74
CA SER A 175 -10.93 6.46 15.05
C SER A 175 -12.08 7.45 15.16
N LYS A 176 -13.12 7.10 15.94
CA LYS A 176 -14.15 8.04 16.39
C LYS A 176 -13.58 9.13 17.29
N LEU A 177 -12.51 8.84 18.03
CA LEU A 177 -11.89 9.81 18.94
C LEU A 177 -11.38 11.02 18.16
N ASP A 178 -10.76 10.79 17.00
CA ASP A 178 -10.24 11.85 16.14
C ASP A 178 -11.32 12.39 15.18
N ASN A 179 -12.33 11.57 14.85
CA ASN A 179 -13.43 11.91 13.93
C ASN A 179 -14.80 11.66 14.58
N PRO A 180 -15.23 12.48 15.56
CA PRO A 180 -16.44 12.22 16.36
C PRO A 180 -17.74 12.26 15.56
N GLU A 181 -17.75 12.94 14.42
CA GLU A 181 -18.90 13.03 13.49
C GLU A 181 -18.75 12.08 12.29
N GLY A 182 -17.78 11.17 12.33
CA GLY A 182 -17.39 10.34 11.20
C GLY A 182 -16.40 11.03 10.26
N VAL A 183 -15.97 10.30 9.25
CA VAL A 183 -14.96 10.74 8.27
C VAL A 183 -15.33 10.29 6.87
N THR A 184 -15.23 11.20 5.91
CA THR A 184 -15.28 10.90 4.48
C THR A 184 -13.96 11.31 3.86
N PHE A 185 -13.33 10.40 3.14
CA PHE A 185 -12.06 10.68 2.46
C PHE A 185 -11.93 9.86 1.20
N TYR A 186 -10.95 10.23 0.39
CA TYR A 186 -10.74 9.69 -0.94
C TYR A 186 -9.31 9.21 -1.09
N LEU A 187 -9.14 8.10 -1.81
CA LEU A 187 -7.85 7.52 -2.15
C LEU A 187 -7.76 7.31 -3.66
N ASP A 188 -6.56 7.43 -4.20
CA ASP A 188 -6.30 7.17 -5.61
C ASP A 188 -4.84 6.73 -5.81
N ASP A 189 -4.57 6.06 -6.93
CA ASP A 189 -3.23 5.64 -7.37
C ASP A 189 -2.36 5.04 -6.23
N ILE A 190 -2.83 3.94 -5.65
CA ILE A 190 -2.12 3.18 -4.60
C ILE A 190 -1.19 2.17 -5.26
N ARG A 191 0.13 2.36 -5.13
CA ARG A 191 1.14 1.63 -5.91
C ARG A 191 2.43 1.39 -5.14
N TYR A 192 3.06 0.23 -5.37
CA TYR A 192 4.45 -0.02 -5.01
C TYR A 192 5.34 0.38 -6.19
N GLU A 193 6.47 1.04 -5.90
CA GLU A 193 7.45 1.55 -6.89
C GLU A 193 8.89 1.27 -6.44
#